data_AF-A0A2V6K0Q1-F1
#
_entry.id   AF-A0A2V6K0Q1-F1
#
_cell.length_a   1.000
_cell.length_b   1.000
_cell.length_c   1.000
_cell.angle_alpha   90.00
_cell.angle_beta   90.00
_cell.angle_gamma   90.00
#
_symmetry.space_group_name_H-M   'P 1'
#
loop_
_entity.id
_entity.type
_entity.pdbx_description
1 polymer ?
#
loop_
_entity_poly.entity_id
_entity_poly.type
_entity_poly.pdbx_seq_one_letter_code
_entity_poly.pdbx_strand_id
1 'polypeptide(L)'
;MLYGVALVLIFLFAFAPIGSVMLCAAIANAYGCKVDEGSAHPCIINGHDYGELLYSLGVMGWFMLVTLPAGLFAFVGWLIFLILHLASWQKRFAARVPPPIPPPPVTA
;
A
#
# COMPACT_ATOMS: atom_id res chain seq x y z
N MET A 1 7.12 -7.01 -14.06
CA MET A 1 6.47 -5.67 -14.09
C MET A 1 5.17 -5.63 -13.29
N LEU A 2 4.20 -6.52 -13.54
CA LEU A 2 2.89 -6.50 -12.83
C LEU A 2 3.00 -6.52 -11.29
N TYR A 3 3.90 -7.34 -10.74
CA TYR A 3 4.10 -7.45 -9.29
C TYR A 3 4.54 -6.14 -8.64
N GLY A 4 5.44 -5.38 -9.28
CA GLY A 4 5.91 -4.10 -8.77
C GLY A 4 4.81 -3.03 -8.80
N VAL A 5 3.97 -3.03 -9.84
CA VAL A 5 2.82 -2.10 -9.94
C VAL A 5 1.82 -2.38 -8.81
N ALA A 6 1.50 -3.65 -8.54
CA ALA A 6 0.61 -4.01 -7.45
C ALA A 6 1.16 -3.57 -6.08
N LEU A 7 2.46 -3.71 -5.83
CA LEU A 7 3.10 -3.26 -4.60
C LEU A 7 2.99 -1.73 -4.43
N VAL A 8 3.27 -0.97 -5.49
CA VAL A 8 3.15 0.50 -5.49
C VAL A 8 1.71 0.95 -5.21
N LEU A 9 0.72 0.28 -5.80
CA LEU A 9 -0.70 0.59 -5.55
C LEU A 9 -1.12 0.30 -4.11
N ILE A 10 -0.68 -0.82 -3.53
CA ILE A 10 -0.95 -1.14 -2.11
C ILE A 10 -0.33 -0.08 -1.20
N PHE A 11 0.90 0.35 -1.48
CA PHE A 11 1.56 1.42 -0.74
C PHE A 11 0.80 2.75 -0.86
N LEU A 12 0.49 3.19 -2.09
CA LEU A 12 -0.26 4.43 -2.31
C LEU A 12 -1.60 4.41 -1.57
N PHE A 13 -2.33 3.30 -1.62
CA PHE A 13 -3.62 3.16 -0.96
C PHE A 13 -3.51 3.18 0.57
N ALA A 14 -2.53 2.46 1.14
CA ALA A 14 -2.32 2.42 2.58
C ALA A 14 -1.85 3.76 3.16
N PHE A 15 -1.00 4.49 2.43
CA PHE A 15 -0.39 5.74 2.89
C PHE A 15 -1.14 7.02 2.48
N ALA A 16 -2.08 6.95 1.53
CA ALA A 16 -2.90 8.10 1.12
C ALA A 16 -3.57 8.85 2.30
N PRO A 17 -4.25 8.19 3.26
CA PRO A 17 -4.89 8.90 4.37
C PRO A 17 -3.88 9.55 5.34
N ILE A 18 -2.67 8.98 5.47
CA ILE A 18 -1.59 9.59 6.27
C ILE A 18 -1.17 10.93 5.66
N GLY A 19 -1.04 11.00 4.33
CA GLY A 19 -0.74 12.25 3.62
C GLY A 19 -1.81 13.31 3.83
N SER A 20 -3.10 12.92 3.80
CA SER A 20 -4.24 13.80 4.06
C SER A 20 -4.19 14.45 5.45
N VAL A 21 -3.98 13.64 6.50
CA VAL A 21 -3.92 14.12 7.88
C VAL A 21 -2.68 14.98 8.13
N MET A 22 -1.54 14.59 7.56
CA MET A 22 -0.31 15.39 7.68
C MET A 22 -0.47 16.78 7.06
N LEU A 23 -1.13 16.87 5.89
CA LEU A 23 -1.43 18.15 5.25
C LEU A 23 -2.37 18.99 6.11
N CYS A 24 -3.42 18.38 6.67
CA CYS A 24 -4.33 19.04 7.60
C CYS A 24 -3.60 19.63 8.82
N ALA A 25 -2.77 18.81 9.47
CA ALA A 25 -2.00 19.21 10.65
C ALA A 25 -0.99 20.32 10.32
N ALA A 26 -0.33 20.23 9.16
CA ALA A 26 0.62 21.25 8.71
C ALA A 26 -0.06 22.61 8.51
N ILE A 27 -1.22 22.64 7.85
CA ILE A 27 -2.00 23.87 7.63
C ILE A 27 -2.52 24.40 8.97
N ALA A 28 -3.12 23.56 9.80
CA ALA A 28 -3.65 23.95 11.10
C ALA A 28 -2.56 24.57 12.00
N ASN A 29 -1.38 23.94 12.05
CA ASN A 29 -0.26 24.41 12.84
C ASN A 29 0.38 25.69 12.27
N ALA A 30 0.39 25.87 10.94
CA ALA A 30 0.93 27.07 10.31
C ALA A 30 0.06 28.31 10.55
N TYR A 31 -1.26 28.16 10.62
CA TYR A 31 -2.22 29.26 10.79
C TYR A 31 -2.86 29.35 12.19
N GLY A 32 -2.50 28.44 13.10
CA GLY A 32 -3.05 28.39 14.46
C GLY A 32 -4.53 28.00 14.52
N CYS A 33 -5.04 27.32 13.49
CA CYS A 33 -6.44 26.95 13.40
C CYS A 33 -6.74 25.72 14.25
N LYS A 34 -7.91 25.73 14.88
CA LYS A 34 -8.43 24.58 15.63
C LYS A 34 -9.06 23.58 14.66
N VAL A 35 -8.67 22.31 14.76
CA VAL A 35 -9.23 21.21 13.99
C VAL A 35 -9.73 20.18 14.99
N ASP A 36 -11.03 19.94 15.00
CA ASP A 36 -11.66 18.91 15.80
C ASP A 36 -12.39 17.93 14.87
N GLU A 37 -12.42 16.66 15.25
CA GLU A 37 -13.08 15.59 14.49
C GLU A 37 -14.61 15.62 14.66
N GLY A 38 -15.10 16.34 15.67
CA GLY A 38 -16.53 16.45 16.01
C GLY A 38 -17.26 17.60 15.34
N SER A 39 -16.56 18.62 14.84
CA SER A 39 -17.17 19.79 14.20
C SER A 39 -16.19 20.53 13.29
N ALA A 40 -16.71 21.07 12.19
CA ALA A 40 -15.95 21.99 11.36
C ALA A 40 -15.79 23.34 12.08
N HIS A 41 -14.54 23.79 12.24
CA HIS A 41 -14.23 25.10 12.83
C HIS A 41 -13.75 26.05 11.73
N PRO A 42 -14.29 27.28 11.66
CA PRO A 42 -13.90 28.24 10.63
C PRO A 42 -12.41 28.57 10.76
N CYS A 43 -11.68 28.47 9.66
CA CYS A 43 -10.25 28.75 9.58
C CYS A 43 -10.00 29.68 8.40
N ILE A 44 -9.91 30.97 8.68
CA ILE A 44 -9.85 31.99 7.65
C ILE A 44 -8.39 32.25 7.30
N ILE A 45 -7.99 31.83 6.11
CA ILE A 45 -6.64 32.04 5.57
C ILE A 45 -6.79 32.97 4.36
N ASN A 46 -6.16 34.15 4.41
CA ASN A 46 -6.26 35.17 3.35
C ASN A 46 -7.71 35.54 2.97
N GLY A 47 -8.63 35.54 3.94
CA GLY A 47 -10.04 35.90 3.72
C GLY A 47 -10.94 34.78 3.19
N HIS A 48 -10.40 33.58 2.94
CA HIS A 48 -11.18 32.39 2.57
C HIS A 48 -11.26 31.40 3.74
N ASP A 49 -12.45 30.83 3.96
CA ASP A 49 -12.66 29.81 4.98
C ASP A 49 -12.25 28.43 4.47
N TYR A 50 -11.23 27.85 5.09
CA TYR A 50 -10.75 26.50 4.82
C TYR A 50 -11.21 25.50 5.89
N GLY A 51 -12.02 25.91 6.86
CA GLY A 51 -12.45 25.10 8.00
C GLY A 51 -13.08 23.77 7.60
N GLU A 52 -13.98 23.80 6.60
CA GLU A 52 -14.62 22.59 6.05
C GLU A 52 -13.62 21.66 5.35
N LEU A 53 -12.60 22.23 4.71
CA LEU A 53 -11.56 21.48 4.00
C LEU A 53 -10.61 20.79 4.99
N LEU A 54 -10.19 21.50 6.04
CA LEU A 54 -9.43 20.94 7.17
C LEU A 54 -10.24 19.84 7.88
N TYR A 55 -11.53 20.07 8.13
CA TYR A 55 -12.43 19.06 8.71
C TYR A 55 -12.49 17.80 7.84
N SER A 56 -12.70 17.95 6.53
CA SER A 56 -12.74 16.83 5.58
C SER A 56 -11.42 16.06 5.57
N LEU A 57 -10.28 16.75 5.56
CA LEU A 57 -8.95 16.12 5.62
C LEU A 57 -8.72 15.38 6.95
N GLY A 58 -9.22 15.90 8.07
CA GLY A 58 -9.17 15.27 9.38
C GLY A 58 -10.04 14.01 9.46
N VAL A 59 -11.28 14.07 8.96
CA VAL A 59 -12.18 12.90 8.87
C VAL A 59 -11.61 11.84 7.92
N MET A 60 -10.91 12.25 6.85
CA MET A 60 -10.18 11.30 5.99
C MET A 60 -9.09 10.52 6.76
N GLY A 61 -8.62 11.04 7.90
CA GLY A 61 -7.76 10.30 8.82
C GLY A 61 -8.40 9.05 9.40
N TRP A 62 -9.72 9.03 9.59
CA TRP A 62 -10.43 7.84 10.07
C TRP A 62 -10.36 6.68 9.08
N PHE A 63 -10.21 6.96 7.79
CA PHE A 63 -9.98 5.91 6.81
C PHE A 63 -8.68 5.16 7.07
N MET A 64 -7.70 5.73 7.78
CA MET A 64 -6.48 5.02 8.21
C MET A 64 -6.80 3.76 9.02
N LEU A 65 -7.87 3.76 9.82
CA LEU A 65 -8.31 2.57 10.59
C LEU A 65 -8.75 1.42 9.69
N VAL A 66 -9.17 1.71 8.46
CA VAL A 66 -9.63 0.70 7.49
C VAL A 66 -8.54 0.41 6.46
N THR A 67 -7.86 1.43 5.95
CA THR A 67 -6.83 1.29 4.91
C THR A 67 -5.57 0.65 5.43
N LEU A 68 -5.19 0.82 6.70
CA LEU A 68 -4.04 0.12 7.28
C LEU A 68 -4.26 -1.39 7.38
N PRO A 69 -5.34 -1.90 8.02
CA PRO A 69 -5.64 -3.33 8.00
C PRO A 69 -5.83 -3.86 6.58
N ALA A 70 -6.60 -3.16 5.74
CA ALA A 70 -6.84 -3.58 4.36
C ALA A 70 -5.54 -3.63 3.54
N GLY A 71 -4.65 -2.65 3.70
CA GLY A 71 -3.33 -2.59 3.08
C GLY A 71 -2.43 -3.74 3.55
N LEU A 72 -2.46 -4.08 4.85
CA LEU A 72 -1.75 -5.23 5.39
C LEU A 72 -2.25 -6.54 4.79
N PHE A 73 -3.57 -6.75 4.74
CA PHE A 73 -4.16 -7.95 4.11
C PHE A 73 -3.82 -8.04 2.62
N ALA A 74 -3.88 -6.91 1.90
CA ALA A 74 -3.52 -6.85 0.50
C ALA A 74 -2.02 -7.18 0.28
N PHE A 75 -1.14 -6.67 1.15
CA PHE A 75 0.29 -6.97 1.10
C PHE A 75 0.58 -8.45 1.37
N VAL A 76 -0.06 -9.04 2.39
CA VAL A 76 0.08 -10.47 2.71
C VAL A 76 -0.45 -11.34 1.56
N GLY A 77 -1.61 -11.01 1.00
CA GLY A 77 -2.16 -11.73 -0.15
C GLY A 77 -1.25 -11.66 -1.37
N TRP A 78 -0.68 -10.49 -1.65
CA TRP A 78 0.29 -10.31 -2.72
C TRP A 78 1.57 -11.15 -2.50
N LEU A 79 2.10 -11.18 -1.27
CA LEU A 79 3.26 -12.00 -0.91
C LEU A 79 2.99 -13.49 -1.12
N ILE A 80 1.84 -14.00 -0.65
CA ILE A 80 1.45 -15.40 -0.83
C ILE A 80 1.38 -15.73 -2.33
N PHE A 81 0.73 -14.86 -3.11
CA PHE A 81 0.61 -15.07 -4.55
C PHE A 81 1.98 -15.10 -5.25
N LEU A 82 2.90 -14.22 -4.87
CA LEU A 82 4.26 -14.19 -5.41
C LEU A 82 5.03 -15.47 -5.07
N ILE A 83 4.93 -15.96 -3.82
CA ILE A 83 5.57 -17.21 -3.38
C ILE A 83 5.00 -18.41 -4.14
N LEU A 84 3.67 -18.52 -4.25
CA LEU A 84 3.02 -19.62 -4.98
C LEU A 84 3.40 -19.62 -6.46
N HIS A 85 3.44 -18.45 -7.09
CA HIS A 85 3.87 -18.32 -8.47
C HIS A 85 5.33 -18.76 -8.64
N LEU A 86 6.24 -18.31 -7.76
CA LEU A 86 7.65 -18.70 -7.82
C LEU A 86 7.84 -20.21 -7.61
N ALA A 87 7.13 -20.80 -6.64
CA ALA A 87 7.15 -22.23 -6.39
C ALA A 87 6.63 -23.04 -7.60
N SER A 88 5.55 -22.57 -8.24
CA SER A 88 5.03 -23.20 -9.46
C SER A 88 6.04 -23.15 -10.62
N TRP A 89 6.81 -22.07 -10.72
CA TRP A 89 7.86 -21.91 -11.72
C TRP A 89 9.01 -22.88 -11.47
N GLN A 90 9.45 -23.05 -10.23
CA GLN A 90 10.49 -24.02 -9.87
C GLN A 90 10.07 -25.46 -10.18
N LYS A 91 8.82 -25.84 -9.87
CA LYS A 91 8.32 -27.19 -10.20
C LYS A 91 8.28 -27.44 -11.71
N ARG A 92 7.91 -26.42 -12.51
CA ARG A 92 7.93 -26.50 -13.97
C ARG A 92 9.33 -26.64 -14.55
N PHE A 93 10.34 -26.01 -13.95
CA PHE A 93 11.73 -26.18 -14.36
C PHE A 93 12.28 -27.56 -14.01
N ALA A 94 12.00 -28.07 -12.80
CA ALA A 94 12.44 -29.42 -12.40
C ALA A 94 11.86 -30.51 -13.32
N ALA A 95 10.60 -30.37 -13.74
CA ALA A 95 9.98 -31.28 -14.69
C ALA A 95 10.54 -31.22 -16.12
N ARG A 96 11.29 -30.15 -16.47
CA ARG A 96 11.93 -30.00 -17.79
C ARG A 96 13.34 -30.57 -17.88
N VAL A 97 13.95 -30.98 -16.76
CA VAL A 97 15.29 -31.60 -16.79
C VAL A 97 15.15 -33.04 -17.28
N PRO A 98 15.69 -33.41 -18.46
CA PRO A 98 15.65 -34.79 -18.93
C PRO A 98 16.45 -35.69 -17.99
N PRO A 99 16.06 -36.97 -17.83
CA PRO A 99 16.78 -37.91 -16.98
C PRO A 99 18.24 -38.06 -17.43
N PRO A 100 19.17 -38.36 -16.50
CA PRO A 100 20.58 -38.59 -16.84
C PRO A 100 20.69 -39.71 -17.87
N ILE A 101 21.49 -39.47 -18.93
CA ILE A 101 21.79 -40.50 -19.94
C ILE A 101 22.67 -41.56 -19.24
N PRO A 102 22.33 -42.85 -19.33
CA PRO A 102 23.16 -43.90 -18.75
C PRO A 102 24.56 -43.89 -19.41
N PRO A 103 25.63 -44.22 -18.66
CA PRO A 103 26.97 -44.27 -19.21
C PRO A 103 27.06 -45.31 -20.34
N PRO A 104 27.91 -45.07 -21.36
CA PRO A 104 28.11 -46.03 -22.43
C PRO A 104 28.64 -47.36 -21.88
N PRO A 105 28.23 -48.51 -22.46
CA PRO A 105 28.73 -49.81 -22.03
C PRO A 105 30.24 -49.88 -22.24
N VAL A 106 30.98 -50.17 -21.17
CA VAL A 106 32.43 -50.38 -21.22
C VAL A 106 32.65 -51.75 -21.84
N THR A 107 33.08 -51.78 -23.11
CA THR A 107 33.52 -53.03 -23.76
C THR A 107 34.89 -53.39 -23.22
N ALA A 108 34.97 -54.58 -22.61
CA ALA A 108 36.19 -55.22 -22.09
C ALA A 108 37.15 -55.65 -23.20
#